data_AF-A0A7V3JAK1-F1
#
_entry.id   AF-A0A7V3JAK1-F1
#
_cell.length_a   1.000
_cell.length_b   1.000
_cell.length_c   1.000
_cell.angle_alpha   90.00
_cell.angle_beta   90.00
_cell.angle_gamma   90.00
#
_symmetry.space_group_name_H-M   'P 1'
#
loop_
_entity.id
_entity.type
_entity.pdbx_description
1 polymer ?
#
loop_
_entity_poly.entity_id
_entity_poly.type
_entity_poly.pdbx_seq_one_letter_code
_entity_poly.pdbx_strand_id
1 'polypeptide(L)'
;MIPPSIAFVIYGIITETSIGKLLIAGIIPGIITAVMYILGILCWNYFIPGVMPPSTSIFTWRDRMQSLRPLWAFIILSITVIGSMYTGLATPTEAAAFGAFGALVIPLVLRRLTLQSFINAVKNAIKTTTMIFTIIIGAMIFGYFLTVTQATQNIINFLGSAKINPMIIMGVIVILYLILGCIMDQVAIQLITLPLTFPLVTSLGYDPIWFGVIVTKLAEIGMVTPPVGMNAYVVSATTRTPLDVVFKGTGALLLADVVTLILLLAFPILSTYLPSRMMG
;
A
#
# COMPACT_ATOMS: atom_id res chain seq x y z
N MET A 1 -0.17 1.78 2.73
CA MET A 1 -0.40 0.69 3.69
C MET A 1 -1.46 1.08 4.72
N ILE A 2 -1.39 2.25 5.36
CA ILE A 2 -2.46 2.70 6.26
C ILE A 2 -3.67 3.19 5.43
N PRO A 3 -4.92 2.89 5.83
CA PRO A 3 -6.11 3.43 5.16
C PRO A 3 -6.18 4.96 5.17
N PRO A 4 -6.75 5.60 4.13
CA PRO A 4 -7.30 5.00 2.90
C PRO A 4 -6.19 4.49 1.95
N SER A 5 -6.33 3.27 1.42
CA SER A 5 -5.31 2.66 0.55
C SER A 5 -5.92 2.11 -0.74
N ILE A 6 -5.55 2.72 -1.87
CA ILE A 6 -5.99 2.29 -3.21
C ILE A 6 -5.54 0.85 -3.49
N ALA A 7 -4.30 0.49 -3.14
CA ALA A 7 -3.75 -0.84 -3.38
C ALA A 7 -4.56 -1.96 -2.71
N PHE A 8 -5.04 -1.76 -1.48
CA PHE A 8 -5.92 -2.74 -0.84
C PHE A 8 -7.29 -2.83 -1.48
N VAL A 9 -7.84 -1.70 -1.94
CA VAL A 9 -9.12 -1.68 -2.66
C VAL A 9 -8.99 -2.45 -3.98
N ILE A 10 -7.93 -2.19 -4.75
CA ILE A 10 -7.69 -2.86 -6.03
C ILE A 10 -7.43 -4.35 -5.83
N TYR A 11 -6.57 -4.72 -4.88
CA TYR A 11 -6.37 -6.12 -4.51
C TYR A 11 -7.69 -6.80 -4.15
N GLY A 12 -8.51 -6.17 -3.30
CA GLY A 12 -9.81 -6.68 -2.86
C GLY A 12 -10.79 -6.90 -4.01
N ILE A 13 -10.83 -5.98 -4.98
CA ILE A 13 -11.68 -6.10 -6.18
C ILE A 13 -11.23 -7.27 -7.06
N ILE A 14 -9.92 -7.40 -7.34
CA ILE A 14 -9.41 -8.44 -8.24
C ILE A 14 -9.54 -9.83 -7.64
N THR A 15 -9.28 -9.95 -6.34
CA THR A 15 -9.25 -11.22 -5.62
C THR A 15 -10.59 -11.57 -4.98
N GLU A 16 -11.59 -10.70 -5.13
CA GLU A 16 -12.90 -10.79 -4.48
C GLU A 16 -12.80 -10.96 -2.95
N THR A 17 -11.76 -10.39 -2.35
CA THR A 17 -11.54 -10.42 -0.90
C THR A 17 -12.14 -9.19 -0.23
N SER A 18 -12.50 -9.32 1.05
CA SER A 18 -13.11 -8.22 1.80
C SER A 18 -12.15 -7.02 1.91
N ILE A 19 -12.50 -5.94 1.22
CA ILE A 19 -11.77 -4.65 1.26
C ILE A 19 -11.68 -4.13 2.70
N GLY A 20 -12.75 -4.29 3.49
CA GLY A 20 -12.74 -3.88 4.90
C GLY A 20 -11.67 -4.62 5.70
N LYS A 21 -11.61 -5.95 5.57
CA LYS A 21 -10.58 -6.77 6.24
C LYS A 21 -9.17 -6.36 5.81
N LEU A 22 -8.94 -6.09 4.52
CA LEU A 22 -7.64 -5.64 4.00
C LEU A 22 -7.22 -4.26 4.53
N LEU A 23 -8.14 -3.28 4.55
CA LEU A 23 -7.83 -1.96 5.08
C LEU A 23 -7.39 -2.03 6.55
N ILE A 24 -8.03 -2.90 7.34
CA ILE A 24 -7.70 -3.10 8.75
C ILE A 24 -6.42 -3.90 8.93
N ALA A 25 -6.20 -4.91 8.08
CA ALA A 25 -4.94 -5.65 8.02
C ALA A 25 -3.74 -4.72 7.82
N GLY A 26 -3.93 -3.58 7.14
CA GLY A 26 -2.91 -2.56 6.93
C GLY A 26 -2.49 -1.74 8.17
N ILE A 27 -3.29 -1.74 9.25
CA ILE A 27 -3.05 -0.87 10.40
C ILE A 27 -1.81 -1.32 11.18
N ILE A 28 -1.75 -2.58 11.64
CA ILE A 28 -0.60 -3.09 12.40
C ILE A 28 0.70 -2.98 11.59
N PRO A 29 0.78 -3.49 10.34
CA PRO A 29 2.02 -3.38 9.58
C PRO A 29 2.36 -1.94 9.19
N GLY A 30 1.37 -1.04 9.11
CA GLY A 30 1.58 0.38 8.93
C GLY A 30 2.22 1.03 10.16
N ILE A 31 1.75 0.68 11.36
CA ILE A 31 2.36 1.12 12.63
C ILE A 31 3.78 0.56 12.76
N ILE A 32 3.98 -0.73 12.43
CA ILE A 32 5.32 -1.35 12.44
C ILE A 32 6.24 -0.60 11.48
N THR A 33 5.80 -0.33 10.25
CA THR A 33 6.57 0.46 9.27
C THR A 33 6.94 1.83 9.83
N ALA A 34 5.99 2.53 10.46
CA ALA A 34 6.26 3.85 11.06
C ALA A 34 7.28 3.78 12.20
N VAL A 35 7.17 2.80 13.10
CA VAL A 35 8.15 2.55 14.17
C VAL A 35 9.51 2.22 13.59
N MET A 36 9.57 1.38 12.55
CA MET A 36 10.81 1.00 11.88
C MET A 36 11.48 2.20 11.20
N TYR A 37 10.72 3.12 10.62
CA TYR A 37 11.26 4.38 10.11
C TYR A 37 11.78 5.28 11.23
N ILE A 38 11.07 5.43 12.35
CA ILE A 38 11.55 6.20 13.50
C ILE A 38 12.88 5.63 14.01
N LEU A 39 12.94 4.32 14.22
CA LEU A 39 14.16 3.63 14.65
C LEU A 39 15.27 3.78 13.61
N GLY A 40 14.96 3.62 12.32
CA GLY A 40 15.92 3.80 11.23
C GLY A 40 16.53 5.20 11.21
N ILE A 41 15.70 6.24 11.37
CA ILE A 41 16.13 7.64 11.47
C ILE A 41 17.02 7.87 12.70
N LEU A 42 16.63 7.35 13.87
CA LEU A 42 17.42 7.48 15.11
C LEU A 42 18.77 6.77 15.00
N CYS A 43 18.78 5.54 14.48
CA CYS A 43 20.00 4.78 14.22
C CYS A 43 20.91 5.52 13.24
N TRP A 44 20.35 6.03 12.14
CA TRP A 44 21.12 6.77 11.14
C TRP A 44 21.78 8.04 11.75
N ASN A 45 21.05 8.79 12.56
CA ASN A 45 21.60 9.95 13.26
C ASN A 45 22.68 9.58 14.30
N TYR A 46 22.55 8.43 14.96
CA TYR A 46 23.54 7.94 15.93
C TYR A 46 24.83 7.48 15.25
N PHE A 47 24.72 6.70 14.17
CA PHE A 47 25.88 6.13 13.48
C PHE A 47 26.61 7.11 12.56
N ILE A 48 25.92 8.14 12.07
CA ILE A 48 26.53 9.18 11.24
C ILE A 48 26.23 10.56 11.86
N PRO A 49 27.01 10.97 12.87
CA PRO A 49 26.83 12.26 13.53
C PRO A 49 26.95 13.40 12.51
N GLY A 50 25.97 14.31 12.49
CA GLY A 50 25.96 15.49 11.61
C GLY A 50 25.21 15.33 10.28
N VAL A 51 24.59 14.17 10.00
CA VAL A 51 23.72 14.00 8.82
C VAL A 51 22.44 14.82 8.91
N MET A 52 21.91 15.03 10.12
CA MET A 52 20.73 15.85 10.34
C MET A 52 21.15 17.25 10.80
N PRO A 53 20.52 18.32 10.27
CA PRO A 53 20.80 19.66 10.75
C PRO A 53 20.48 19.75 12.25
N PRO A 54 21.30 20.48 13.03
CA PRO A 54 21.04 20.66 14.45
C PRO A 54 19.66 21.28 14.64
N SER A 55 18.95 20.82 15.67
CA SER A 55 17.60 21.32 15.97
C SER A 55 17.66 22.84 16.18
N THR A 56 17.01 23.59 15.30
CA THR A 56 16.96 25.06 15.36
C THR A 56 15.97 25.56 16.42
N SER A 57 15.17 24.67 17.01
CA SER A 57 14.12 25.03 17.97
C SER A 57 13.72 23.87 18.89
N ILE A 58 13.63 24.15 20.19
CA ILE A 58 13.07 23.22 21.18
C ILE A 58 11.55 23.30 21.08
N PHE A 59 10.94 22.25 20.52
CA PHE A 59 9.48 22.15 20.45
C PHE A 59 8.91 21.55 21.74
N THR A 60 7.94 22.23 22.34
CA THR A 60 7.19 21.70 23.48
C THR A 60 6.18 20.64 23.02
N TRP A 61 5.68 19.81 23.95
CA TRP A 61 4.57 18.88 23.66
C TRP A 61 3.31 19.60 23.14
N ARG A 62 3.11 20.85 23.55
CA ARG A 62 2.02 21.69 23.07
C ARG A 62 2.20 22.03 21.59
N ASP A 63 3.40 22.38 21.16
CA ASP A 63 3.71 22.68 19.75
C ASP A 63 3.49 21.45 18.87
N ARG A 64 3.89 20.26 19.35
CA ARG A 64 3.65 18.99 18.66
C ARG A 64 2.16 18.72 18.48
N MET A 65 1.35 18.88 19.52
CA MET A 65 -0.10 18.69 19.41
C MET A 65 -0.76 19.74 18.50
N GLN A 66 -0.28 20.99 18.55
CA GLN A 66 -0.76 22.04 17.64
C GLN A 66 -0.42 21.77 16.17
N SER A 67 0.72 21.12 15.88
CA SER A 67 1.10 20.73 14.52
C SER A 67 0.15 19.71 13.89
N LEU A 68 -0.61 18.96 14.69
CA LEU A 68 -1.65 18.04 14.21
C LEU A 68 -2.96 18.75 13.87
N ARG A 69 -3.17 19.98 14.35
CA ARG A 69 -4.41 20.73 14.15
C ARG A 69 -4.80 20.87 12.68
N PRO A 70 -3.89 21.10 11.70
CA PRO A 70 -4.24 21.17 10.28
C PRO A 70 -4.79 19.86 9.69
N LEU A 71 -4.50 18.71 10.34
CA LEU A 71 -4.88 17.37 9.85
C LEU A 71 -6.28 16.94 10.31
N TRP A 72 -7.01 17.79 11.06
CA TRP A 72 -8.33 17.47 11.61
C TRP A 72 -9.30 16.93 10.56
N ALA A 73 -9.33 17.54 9.38
CA ALA A 73 -10.19 17.18 8.27
C ALA A 73 -9.91 15.75 7.76
N PHE A 74 -8.63 15.42 7.59
CA PHE A 74 -8.20 14.09 7.19
C PHE A 74 -8.54 13.05 8.27
N ILE A 75 -8.29 13.37 9.54
CA ILE A 75 -8.58 12.47 10.67
C ILE A 75 -10.09 12.18 10.74
N ILE A 76 -10.95 13.20 10.65
CA ILE A 76 -12.41 13.01 10.65
C ILE A 76 -12.84 12.12 9.47
N LEU A 77 -12.31 12.37 8.28
CA LEU A 77 -12.67 11.61 7.08
C LEU A 77 -12.21 10.15 7.21
N SER A 78 -10.97 9.91 7.64
CA SER A 78 -10.44 8.57 7.89
C SER A 78 -11.22 7.83 8.97
N ILE A 79 -11.53 8.47 10.10
CA ILE A 79 -12.33 7.85 11.17
C ILE A 79 -13.75 7.55 10.68
N THR A 80 -14.36 8.44 9.89
CA THR A 80 -15.71 8.23 9.36
C THR A 80 -15.74 7.04 8.40
N VAL A 81 -14.80 6.98 7.45
CA VAL A 81 -14.73 5.89 6.47
C VAL A 81 -14.36 4.57 7.16
N ILE A 82 -13.27 4.54 7.93
CA ILE A 82 -12.80 3.31 8.58
C ILE A 82 -13.77 2.86 9.66
N GLY A 83 -14.28 3.80 10.46
CA GLY A 83 -15.20 3.54 11.56
C GLY A 83 -16.52 2.97 11.06
N SER A 84 -17.13 3.58 10.04
CA SER A 84 -18.39 3.07 9.46
C SER A 84 -18.25 1.67 8.86
N MET A 85 -17.10 1.37 8.23
CA MET A 85 -16.78 0.03 7.73
C MET A 85 -16.57 -0.98 8.86
N TYR A 86 -15.99 -0.55 9.99
CA TYR A 86 -15.70 -1.43 11.13
C TYR A 86 -16.94 -1.78 11.94
N THR A 87 -17.82 -0.81 12.17
CA THR A 87 -19.08 -1.02 12.91
C THR A 87 -20.13 -1.74 12.07
N GLY A 88 -19.84 -2.09 10.81
CA GLY A 88 -20.80 -2.66 9.87
C GLY A 88 -21.93 -1.71 9.49
N LEU A 89 -21.78 -0.42 9.79
CA LEU A 89 -22.81 0.59 9.50
C LEU A 89 -22.85 0.96 8.02
N ALA A 90 -21.73 0.80 7.32
CA ALA A 90 -21.63 1.07 5.90
C ALA A 90 -20.77 0.00 5.20
N THR A 91 -21.21 -0.40 4.02
CA THR A 91 -20.42 -1.20 3.07
C THR A 91 -19.22 -0.39 2.55
N PRO A 92 -18.17 -1.02 1.98
CA PRO A 92 -17.05 -0.29 1.40
C PRO A 92 -17.47 0.76 0.36
N THR A 93 -18.51 0.48 -0.42
CA THR A 93 -19.07 1.39 -1.43
C THR A 93 -19.77 2.59 -0.79
N GLU A 94 -20.56 2.36 0.26
CA GLU A 94 -21.20 3.44 1.02
C GLU A 94 -20.18 4.29 1.76
N ALA A 95 -19.20 3.66 2.41
CA ALA A 95 -18.11 4.35 3.10
C ALA A 95 -17.28 5.20 2.13
N ALA A 96 -17.02 4.71 0.92
CA ALA A 96 -16.38 5.49 -0.14
C ALA A 96 -17.25 6.69 -0.58
N ALA A 97 -18.56 6.52 -0.68
CA ALA A 97 -19.49 7.62 -0.99
C ALA A 97 -19.48 8.71 0.10
N PHE A 98 -19.54 8.32 1.38
CA PHE A 98 -19.40 9.25 2.51
C PHE A 98 -18.03 9.93 2.52
N GLY A 99 -16.96 9.19 2.22
CA GLY A 99 -15.61 9.74 2.10
C GLY A 99 -15.49 10.78 0.99
N ALA A 100 -16.01 10.49 -0.20
CA ALA A 100 -16.02 11.41 -1.34
C ALA A 100 -16.87 12.67 -1.05
N PHE A 101 -18.05 12.47 -0.45
CA PHE A 101 -18.91 13.58 -0.02
C PHE A 101 -18.21 14.45 1.02
N GLY A 102 -17.59 13.85 2.04
CA GLY A 102 -16.79 14.57 3.04
C GLY A 102 -15.62 15.34 2.41
N ALA A 103 -14.90 14.73 1.47
CA ALA A 103 -13.79 15.37 0.74
C ALA A 103 -14.24 16.59 -0.09
N LEU A 104 -15.51 16.63 -0.52
CA LEU A 104 -16.11 17.78 -1.18
C LEU A 104 -16.59 18.86 -0.18
N VAL A 105 -17.25 18.43 0.89
CA VAL A 105 -17.84 19.33 1.89
C VAL A 105 -16.79 20.10 2.68
N ILE A 106 -15.69 19.45 3.07
CA ILE A 106 -14.62 20.08 3.86
C ILE A 106 -14.06 21.36 3.20
N PRO A 107 -13.54 21.33 1.94
CA PRO A 107 -13.03 22.53 1.29
C PRO A 107 -14.12 23.56 0.98
N LEU A 108 -15.37 23.12 0.80
CA LEU A 108 -16.52 24.01 0.61
C LEU A 108 -16.81 24.82 1.89
N VAL A 109 -16.89 24.15 3.05
CA VAL A 109 -17.10 24.80 4.36
C VAL A 109 -15.91 25.70 4.73
N LEU A 110 -14.68 25.28 4.41
CA LEU A 110 -13.48 26.10 4.60
C LEU A 110 -13.37 27.27 3.61
N ARG A 111 -14.31 27.41 2.65
CA ARG A 111 -14.29 28.42 1.58
C ARG A 111 -12.99 28.43 0.77
N ARG A 112 -12.40 27.26 0.57
CA ARG A 112 -11.15 27.05 -0.20
C ARG A 112 -11.40 26.44 -1.58
N LEU A 113 -12.65 26.10 -1.90
CA LEU A 113 -13.02 25.47 -3.16
C LEU A 113 -13.27 26.54 -4.24
N THR A 114 -12.52 26.45 -5.34
CA THR A 114 -12.79 27.20 -6.58
C THR A 114 -13.32 26.26 -7.66
N LEU A 115 -14.12 26.77 -8.60
CA LEU A 115 -14.64 25.97 -9.72
C LEU A 115 -13.50 25.30 -10.51
N GLN A 116 -12.39 26.02 -10.73
CA GLN A 116 -11.21 25.48 -11.39
C GLN A 116 -10.58 24.33 -10.61
N SER A 117 -10.43 24.46 -9.28
CA SER A 117 -9.89 23.39 -8.44
C SER A 117 -10.78 22.15 -8.45
N PHE A 118 -12.12 22.34 -8.44
CA PHE A 118 -13.08 21.25 -8.52
C PHE A 118 -13.00 20.52 -9.87
N ILE A 119 -13.01 21.25 -10.99
CA ILE A 119 -12.89 20.66 -12.33
C ILE A 119 -11.56 19.90 -12.47
N ASN A 120 -10.46 20.47 -11.97
CA ASN A 120 -9.15 19.81 -12.01
C ASN A 120 -9.14 18.51 -11.18
N ALA A 121 -9.75 18.52 -9.98
CA ALA A 121 -9.87 17.34 -9.14
C ALA A 121 -10.70 16.24 -9.82
N VAL A 122 -11.85 16.59 -10.41
CA VAL A 122 -12.69 15.65 -11.16
C VAL A 122 -11.95 15.07 -12.38
N LYS A 123 -11.24 15.90 -13.16
CA LYS A 123 -10.43 15.43 -14.30
C LYS A 123 -9.34 14.44 -13.86
N ASN A 124 -8.64 14.73 -12.77
CA ASN A 124 -7.62 13.85 -12.22
C ASN A 124 -8.21 12.52 -11.72
N ALA A 125 -9.38 12.58 -11.07
CA ALA A 125 -10.11 11.40 -10.63
C ALA A 125 -10.55 10.54 -11.82
N ILE A 126 -11.14 11.13 -12.86
CA ILE A 126 -11.52 10.44 -14.09
C ILE A 126 -10.31 9.79 -14.75
N LYS A 127 -9.20 10.53 -14.93
CA LYS A 127 -7.98 10.00 -15.57
C LYS A 127 -7.44 8.78 -14.83
N THR A 128 -7.34 8.87 -13.51
CA THR A 128 -6.86 7.76 -12.66
C THR A 128 -7.81 6.57 -12.75
N THR A 129 -9.12 6.83 -12.67
CA THR A 129 -10.18 5.83 -12.75
C THR A 129 -10.15 5.10 -14.10
N THR A 130 -10.12 5.83 -15.22
CA THR A 130 -10.04 5.24 -16.56
C THR A 130 -8.81 4.36 -16.73
N MET A 131 -7.63 4.81 -16.26
CA MET A 131 -6.41 4.00 -16.30
C MET A 131 -6.58 2.69 -15.53
N ILE A 132 -7.13 2.76 -14.31
CA ILE A 132 -7.40 1.57 -13.49
C ILE A 132 -8.37 0.63 -14.19
N PHE A 133 -9.52 1.11 -14.67
CA PHE A 133 -10.52 0.29 -15.34
C PHE A 133 -9.99 -0.37 -16.62
N THR A 134 -9.22 0.35 -17.44
CA THR A 134 -8.61 -0.23 -18.65
C THR A 134 -7.68 -1.39 -18.30
N ILE A 135 -6.86 -1.25 -17.25
CA ILE A 135 -5.95 -2.32 -16.83
C ILE A 135 -6.76 -3.48 -16.20
N ILE A 136 -7.81 -3.21 -15.41
CA ILE A 136 -8.71 -4.26 -14.87
C ILE A 136 -9.32 -5.09 -15.99
N ILE A 137 -9.83 -4.45 -17.05
CA ILE A 137 -10.41 -5.18 -18.20
C ILE A 137 -9.36 -6.12 -18.81
N GLY A 138 -8.12 -5.64 -19.04
CA GLY A 138 -7.03 -6.47 -19.55
C GLY A 138 -6.65 -7.62 -18.60
N ALA A 139 -6.60 -7.34 -17.29
CA ALA A 139 -6.31 -8.31 -16.25
C ALA A 139 -7.38 -9.41 -16.16
N MET A 140 -8.66 -9.06 -16.30
CA MET A 140 -9.76 -10.03 -16.32
C MET A 140 -9.67 -10.95 -17.55
N ILE A 141 -9.39 -10.38 -18.74
CA ILE A 141 -9.16 -11.17 -19.96
C ILE A 141 -7.96 -12.11 -19.77
N PHE A 142 -6.87 -11.63 -19.18
CA PHE A 142 -5.69 -12.43 -18.91
C PHE A 142 -5.96 -13.55 -17.88
N GLY A 143 -6.70 -13.25 -16.80
CA GLY A 143 -7.12 -14.25 -15.82
C GLY A 143 -8.01 -15.34 -16.42
N TYR A 144 -8.93 -14.95 -17.32
CA TYR A 144 -9.73 -15.92 -18.07
C TYR A 144 -8.86 -16.81 -18.98
N PHE A 145 -7.89 -16.23 -19.68
CA PHE A 145 -6.91 -16.98 -20.47
C PHE A 145 -6.13 -17.99 -19.62
N LEU A 146 -5.64 -17.59 -18.44
CA LEU A 146 -4.94 -18.49 -17.51
C LEU A 146 -5.84 -19.65 -17.04
N THR A 147 -7.11 -19.36 -16.81
CA THR A 147 -8.12 -20.35 -16.40
C THR A 147 -8.37 -21.38 -17.51
N VAL A 148 -8.59 -20.91 -18.75
CA VAL A 148 -8.83 -21.78 -19.90
C VAL A 148 -7.60 -22.62 -20.24
N THR A 149 -6.40 -22.04 -20.17
CA THR A 149 -5.14 -22.76 -20.44
C THR A 149 -4.70 -23.67 -19.30
N GLN A 150 -5.39 -23.63 -18.14
CA GLN A 150 -5.00 -24.34 -16.92
C GLN A 150 -3.55 -24.03 -16.49
N ALA A 151 -3.03 -22.86 -16.87
CA ALA A 151 -1.63 -22.51 -16.63
C ALA A 151 -1.29 -22.53 -15.13
N THR A 152 -2.16 -21.96 -14.30
CA THR A 152 -2.02 -21.96 -12.83
C THR A 152 -2.03 -23.39 -12.28
N GLN A 153 -2.97 -24.24 -12.70
CA GLN A 153 -3.08 -25.62 -12.22
C GLN A 153 -1.87 -26.46 -12.63
N ASN A 154 -1.34 -26.26 -13.83
CA ASN A 154 -0.14 -26.94 -14.30
C ASN A 154 1.09 -26.57 -13.45
N ILE A 155 1.23 -25.30 -13.08
CA ILE A 155 2.29 -24.85 -12.15
C ILE A 155 2.11 -25.49 -10.77
N ILE A 156 0.90 -25.49 -10.22
CA ILE A 156 0.60 -26.14 -8.92
C ILE A 156 0.96 -27.62 -8.95
N ASN A 157 0.54 -28.34 -10.00
CA ASN A 157 0.82 -29.77 -10.17
C ASN A 157 2.33 -30.04 -10.30
N PHE A 158 3.04 -29.21 -11.05
CA PHE A 158 4.51 -29.29 -11.18
C PHE A 158 5.19 -29.10 -9.82
N LEU A 159 4.85 -28.04 -9.09
CA LEU A 159 5.42 -27.73 -7.78
C LEU A 159 5.09 -28.82 -6.74
N GLY A 160 3.86 -29.35 -6.78
CA GLY A 160 3.42 -30.46 -5.93
C GLY A 160 4.19 -31.76 -6.20
N SER A 161 4.43 -32.10 -7.47
CA SER A 161 5.23 -33.28 -7.83
C SER A 161 6.70 -33.14 -7.43
N ALA A 162 7.24 -31.93 -7.48
CA ALA A 162 8.61 -31.62 -7.06
C ALA A 162 8.77 -31.51 -5.52
N LYS A 163 7.67 -31.60 -4.74
CA LYS A 163 7.64 -31.46 -3.27
C LYS A 163 8.40 -30.23 -2.76
N ILE A 164 8.32 -29.12 -3.49
CA ILE A 164 9.02 -27.89 -3.14
C ILE A 164 8.36 -27.26 -1.90
N ASN A 165 9.18 -26.79 -0.96
CA ASN A 165 8.68 -26.12 0.24
C ASN A 165 7.88 -24.85 -0.15
N PRO A 166 6.63 -24.68 0.33
CA PRO A 166 5.80 -23.49 0.07
C PRO A 166 6.49 -22.16 0.39
N MET A 167 7.42 -22.12 1.34
CA MET A 167 8.17 -20.91 1.68
C MET A 167 9.17 -20.52 0.59
N ILE A 168 9.75 -21.49 -0.12
CA ILE A 168 10.63 -21.23 -1.26
C ILE A 168 9.84 -20.61 -2.41
N ILE A 169 8.64 -21.15 -2.68
CA ILE A 169 7.73 -20.60 -3.69
C ILE A 169 7.37 -19.15 -3.34
N MET A 170 7.04 -18.90 -2.07
CA MET A 170 6.77 -17.55 -1.59
C MET A 170 7.98 -16.62 -1.76
N GLY A 171 9.20 -17.10 -1.49
CA GLY A 171 10.43 -16.35 -1.72
C GLY A 171 10.62 -15.95 -3.19
N VAL A 172 10.34 -16.87 -4.13
CA VAL A 172 10.37 -16.59 -5.58
C VAL A 172 9.33 -15.52 -5.95
N ILE A 173 8.12 -15.62 -5.41
CA ILE A 173 7.07 -14.61 -5.62
C ILE A 173 7.52 -13.25 -5.09
N VAL A 174 8.07 -13.18 -3.88
CA VAL A 174 8.62 -11.95 -3.30
C VAL A 174 9.67 -11.31 -4.21
N ILE A 175 10.63 -12.10 -4.71
CA ILE A 175 11.67 -11.60 -5.62
C ILE A 175 11.07 -11.10 -6.93
N LEU A 176 10.13 -11.84 -7.51
CA LEU A 176 9.41 -11.42 -8.72
C LEU A 176 8.72 -10.06 -8.52
N TYR A 177 7.98 -9.90 -7.42
CA TYR A 177 7.30 -8.65 -7.08
C TYR A 177 8.26 -7.50 -6.82
N LEU A 178 9.43 -7.74 -6.22
CA LEU A 178 10.44 -6.71 -6.05
C LEU A 178 10.99 -6.25 -7.40
N ILE A 179 11.33 -7.18 -8.29
CA ILE A 179 11.85 -6.86 -9.64
C ILE A 179 10.81 -6.06 -10.44
N LEU A 180 9.56 -6.55 -10.51
CA LEU A 180 8.47 -5.85 -11.19
C LEU A 180 8.16 -4.51 -10.51
N GLY A 181 8.22 -4.49 -9.18
CA GLY A 181 8.13 -3.33 -8.30
C GLY A 181 9.00 -2.17 -8.73
N CYS A 182 10.25 -2.45 -9.07
CA CYS A 182 11.21 -1.40 -9.40
C CYS A 182 10.99 -0.79 -10.80
N ILE A 183 10.13 -1.40 -11.64
CA ILE A 183 9.91 -1.01 -13.04
C ILE A 183 8.51 -0.43 -13.25
N MET A 184 7.52 -0.95 -12.53
CA MET A 184 6.11 -0.70 -12.79
C MET A 184 5.42 0.00 -11.61
N ASP A 185 4.31 0.68 -11.90
CA ASP A 185 3.47 1.30 -10.86
C ASP A 185 2.77 0.24 -9.97
N GLN A 186 2.50 0.61 -8.72
CA GLN A 186 1.86 -0.25 -7.72
C GLN A 186 0.57 -0.93 -8.22
N VAL A 187 -0.30 -0.20 -8.92
CA VAL A 187 -1.58 -0.75 -9.38
C VAL A 187 -1.37 -1.69 -10.58
N ALA A 188 -0.45 -1.34 -11.48
CA ALA A 188 -0.16 -2.13 -12.67
C ALA A 188 0.41 -3.51 -12.31
N ILE A 189 1.32 -3.57 -11.33
CA ILE A 189 1.91 -4.85 -10.88
C ILE A 189 0.83 -5.77 -10.35
N GLN A 190 -0.03 -5.26 -9.46
CA GLN A 190 -1.12 -6.06 -8.87
C GLN A 190 -2.04 -6.61 -9.96
N LEU A 191 -2.47 -5.79 -10.90
CA LEU A 191 -3.41 -6.20 -11.94
C LEU A 191 -2.84 -7.28 -12.86
N ILE A 192 -1.55 -7.24 -13.16
CA ILE A 192 -0.92 -8.22 -14.06
C ILE A 192 -0.59 -9.53 -13.34
N THR A 193 -0.15 -9.45 -12.08
CA THR A 193 0.42 -10.59 -11.36
C THR A 193 -0.59 -11.35 -10.50
N LEU A 194 -1.59 -10.68 -9.93
CA LEU A 194 -2.56 -11.32 -9.03
C LEU A 194 -3.39 -12.43 -9.69
N PRO A 195 -3.83 -12.33 -10.96
CA PRO A 195 -4.58 -13.41 -11.61
C PRO A 195 -3.84 -14.76 -11.60
N LEU A 196 -2.52 -14.74 -11.53
CA LEU A 196 -1.68 -15.94 -11.44
C LEU A 196 -1.26 -16.25 -9.99
N THR A 197 -0.72 -15.26 -9.29
CA THR A 197 -0.08 -15.46 -7.98
C THR A 197 -1.07 -15.68 -6.86
N PHE A 198 -2.25 -15.05 -6.92
CA PHE A 198 -3.30 -15.23 -5.91
C PHE A 198 -3.82 -16.67 -5.82
N PRO A 199 -4.32 -17.29 -6.91
CA PRO A 199 -4.77 -18.69 -6.85
C PRO A 199 -3.63 -19.64 -6.49
N LEU A 200 -2.40 -19.37 -6.93
CA LEU A 200 -1.23 -20.16 -6.55
C LEU A 200 -0.98 -20.12 -5.03
N VAL A 201 -0.90 -18.92 -4.43
CA VAL A 201 -0.61 -18.75 -3.00
C VAL A 201 -1.72 -19.29 -2.11
N THR A 202 -2.98 -19.07 -2.49
CA THR A 202 -4.14 -19.60 -1.74
C THR A 202 -4.23 -21.13 -1.84
N SER A 203 -3.86 -21.73 -2.99
CA SER A 203 -3.77 -23.20 -3.12
C SER A 203 -2.70 -23.84 -2.23
N LEU A 204 -1.64 -23.08 -1.90
CA LEU A 204 -0.59 -23.50 -0.96
C LEU A 204 -1.03 -23.38 0.51
N GLY A 205 -2.25 -22.92 0.78
CA GLY A 205 -2.82 -22.79 2.13
C GLY A 205 -2.51 -21.48 2.84
N TYR A 206 -1.96 -20.48 2.14
CA TYR A 206 -1.73 -19.17 2.74
C TYR A 206 -3.00 -18.31 2.78
N ASP A 207 -3.11 -17.49 3.82
CA ASP A 207 -4.23 -16.58 4.01
C ASP A 207 -4.23 -15.46 2.95
N PRO A 208 -5.37 -15.18 2.31
CA PRO A 208 -5.47 -14.17 1.25
C PRO A 208 -5.27 -12.74 1.76
N ILE A 209 -5.70 -12.43 2.99
CA ILE A 209 -5.52 -11.09 3.58
C ILE A 209 -4.05 -10.85 3.87
N TRP A 210 -3.36 -11.85 4.44
CA TRP A 210 -1.93 -11.81 4.64
C TRP A 210 -1.19 -11.57 3.32
N PHE A 211 -1.53 -12.34 2.26
CA PHE A 211 -0.91 -12.16 0.96
C PHE A 211 -1.17 -10.77 0.39
N GLY A 212 -2.38 -10.22 0.57
CA GLY A 212 -2.70 -8.84 0.19
C GLY A 212 -1.82 -7.80 0.89
N VAL A 213 -1.53 -7.97 2.18
CA VAL A 213 -0.59 -7.11 2.91
C VAL A 213 0.82 -7.23 2.35
N ILE A 214 1.30 -8.45 2.10
CA ILE A 214 2.64 -8.68 1.54
C ILE A 214 2.78 -8.06 0.16
N VAL A 215 1.85 -8.31 -0.76
CA VAL A 215 1.87 -7.73 -2.12
C VAL A 215 1.82 -6.20 -2.08
N THR A 216 0.99 -5.64 -1.19
CA THR A 216 0.92 -4.19 -1.01
C THR A 216 2.25 -3.63 -0.50
N LYS A 217 2.88 -4.29 0.47
CA LYS A 217 4.19 -3.87 0.99
C LYS A 217 5.30 -3.98 -0.06
N LEU A 218 5.30 -5.05 -0.83
CA LEU A 218 6.27 -5.25 -1.92
C LEU A 218 6.15 -4.18 -2.99
N ALA A 219 4.91 -3.82 -3.36
CA ALA A 219 4.68 -2.74 -4.32
C ALA A 219 5.14 -1.38 -3.79
N GLU A 220 4.98 -1.10 -2.50
CA GLU A 220 5.52 0.11 -1.87
C GLU A 220 7.05 0.16 -1.90
N ILE A 221 7.71 -0.96 -1.60
CA ILE A 221 9.17 -1.08 -1.70
C ILE A 221 9.62 -0.85 -3.15
N GLY A 222 8.92 -1.45 -4.11
CA GLY A 222 9.19 -1.29 -5.54
C GLY A 222 9.16 0.16 -6.01
N MET A 223 8.11 0.90 -5.63
CA MET A 223 7.91 2.33 -5.97
C MET A 223 9.02 3.27 -5.47
N VAL A 224 9.85 2.80 -4.54
CA VAL A 224 10.94 3.55 -3.92
C VAL A 224 12.31 3.07 -4.42
N THR A 225 12.40 1.84 -4.92
CA THR A 225 13.66 1.20 -5.33
C THR A 225 14.03 1.53 -6.80
N PRO A 226 15.30 1.83 -7.12
CA PRO A 226 15.76 1.94 -8.50
C PRO A 226 15.51 0.65 -9.31
N PRO A 227 15.27 0.70 -10.65
CA PRO A 227 15.63 1.80 -11.56
C PRO A 227 14.60 2.91 -11.73
N VAL A 228 13.30 2.65 -11.54
CA VAL A 228 12.26 3.68 -11.77
C VAL A 228 11.94 4.46 -10.51
N GLY A 229 11.88 3.84 -9.32
CA GLY A 229 11.71 4.53 -8.03
C GLY A 229 10.83 5.79 -8.07
N MET A 230 9.61 5.69 -8.60
CA MET A 230 8.77 6.83 -8.98
C MET A 230 8.61 7.88 -7.87
N ASN A 231 8.54 7.43 -6.61
CA ASN A 231 8.47 8.32 -5.45
C ASN A 231 9.71 9.22 -5.32
N ALA A 232 10.91 8.67 -5.56
CA ALA A 232 12.16 9.44 -5.53
C ALA A 232 12.20 10.47 -6.67
N TYR A 233 11.69 10.15 -7.86
CA TYR A 233 11.58 11.11 -8.97
C TYR A 233 10.65 12.28 -8.65
N VAL A 234 9.48 12.01 -8.03
CA VAL A 234 8.53 13.05 -7.62
C VAL A 234 9.16 13.98 -6.56
N VAL A 235 9.86 13.42 -5.58
CA VAL A 235 10.57 14.19 -4.55
C VAL A 235 11.70 15.01 -5.17
N SER A 236 12.51 14.43 -6.05
CA SER A 236 13.59 15.13 -6.77
C SER A 236 13.03 16.29 -7.60
N ALA A 237 11.94 16.09 -8.35
CA ALA A 237 11.30 17.13 -9.16
C ALA A 237 10.73 18.28 -8.31
N THR A 238 10.16 17.97 -7.14
CA THR A 238 9.51 18.96 -6.28
C THR A 238 10.54 19.76 -5.46
N THR A 239 11.58 19.09 -4.95
CA THR A 239 12.61 19.72 -4.11
C THR A 239 13.78 20.28 -4.91
N ARG A 240 13.87 19.96 -6.21
CA ARG A 240 15.03 20.24 -7.09
C ARG A 240 16.34 19.63 -6.58
N THR A 241 16.24 18.57 -5.78
CA THR A 241 17.41 17.82 -5.28
C THR A 241 17.82 16.77 -6.32
N PRO A 242 19.11 16.60 -6.61
CA PRO A 242 19.60 15.54 -7.49
C PRO A 242 19.10 14.14 -7.07
N LEU A 243 18.71 13.33 -8.05
CA LEU A 243 18.06 12.03 -7.82
C LEU A 243 18.96 11.03 -7.07
N ASP A 244 20.27 11.08 -7.32
CA ASP A 244 21.30 10.31 -6.63
C ASP A 244 21.31 10.59 -5.12
N VAL A 245 21.14 11.85 -4.72
CA VAL A 245 21.05 12.26 -3.31
C VAL A 245 19.77 11.71 -2.68
N VAL A 246 18.65 11.78 -3.39
CA VAL A 246 17.36 11.24 -2.93
C VAL A 246 17.45 9.72 -2.75
N PHE A 247 17.99 8.98 -3.73
CA PHE A 247 18.13 7.52 -3.62
C PHE A 247 19.11 7.11 -2.54
N LYS A 248 20.23 7.83 -2.37
CA LYS A 248 21.18 7.55 -1.29
C LYS A 248 20.51 7.72 0.08
N GLY A 249 19.69 8.75 0.24
CA GLY A 249 18.95 8.95 1.49
C GLY A 249 17.83 7.93 1.69
N THR A 250 17.11 7.59 0.63
CA THR A 250 15.98 6.66 0.72
C THR A 250 16.44 5.21 0.90
N GLY A 251 17.60 4.84 0.36
CA GLY A 251 18.21 3.51 0.52
C GLY A 251 18.45 3.14 1.99
N ALA A 252 18.77 4.11 2.84
CA ALA A 252 18.90 3.88 4.29
C ALA A 252 17.57 3.46 4.93
N LEU A 253 16.45 4.07 4.51
CA LEU A 253 15.11 3.72 4.99
C LEU A 253 14.55 2.47 4.31
N LEU A 254 15.03 2.13 3.12
CA LEU A 254 14.68 0.89 2.43
C LEU A 254 15.04 -0.35 3.27
N LEU A 255 16.14 -0.29 4.02
CA LEU A 255 16.50 -1.35 4.96
C LEU A 255 15.42 -1.57 6.03
N ALA A 256 14.82 -0.49 6.53
CA ALA A 256 13.72 -0.59 7.49
C ALA A 256 12.49 -1.26 6.87
N ASP A 257 12.22 -1.01 5.58
CA ASP A 257 11.15 -1.69 4.84
C ASP A 257 11.45 -3.17 4.59
N VAL A 258 12.69 -3.53 4.25
CA VAL A 258 13.11 -4.93 4.07
C VAL A 258 12.97 -5.70 5.40
N VAL A 259 13.41 -5.11 6.51
CA VAL A 259 13.24 -5.71 7.84
C VAL A 259 11.75 -5.87 8.17
N THR A 260 10.94 -4.84 7.90
CA THR A 260 9.48 -4.92 8.09
C THR A 260 8.88 -6.04 7.25
N LEU A 261 9.25 -6.15 5.97
CA LEU A 261 8.79 -7.22 5.09
C LEU A 261 9.15 -8.60 5.63
N ILE A 262 10.38 -8.81 6.10
CA ILE A 262 10.83 -10.07 6.70
C ILE A 262 9.98 -10.40 7.94
N LEU A 263 9.71 -9.41 8.80
CA LEU A 263 8.85 -9.61 9.97
C LEU A 263 7.42 -10.03 9.56
N LEU A 264 6.85 -9.40 8.53
CA LEU A 264 5.51 -9.75 8.05
C LEU A 264 5.46 -11.12 7.37
N LEU A 265 6.55 -11.52 6.71
CA LEU A 265 6.69 -12.86 6.13
C LEU A 265 6.81 -13.93 7.22
N ALA A 266 7.59 -13.66 8.27
CA ALA A 266 7.82 -14.60 9.37
C ALA A 266 6.63 -14.72 10.32
N PHE A 267 5.86 -13.64 10.51
CA PHE A 267 4.74 -13.59 11.45
C PHE A 267 3.43 -13.17 10.76
N PRO A 268 2.72 -14.10 10.09
CA PRO A 268 1.45 -13.80 9.41
C PRO A 268 0.37 -13.21 10.31
N ILE A 269 0.46 -13.48 11.61
CA ILE A 269 -0.46 -12.93 12.62
C ILE A 269 -0.44 -11.40 12.66
N LEU A 270 0.68 -10.75 12.30
CA LEU A 270 0.75 -9.28 12.26
C LEU A 270 -0.20 -8.67 11.24
N SER A 271 -0.48 -9.38 10.15
CA SER A 271 -1.42 -8.96 9.12
C SER A 271 -2.85 -9.45 9.39
N THR A 272 -3.01 -10.60 10.03
CA THR A 272 -4.31 -11.30 10.15
C THR A 272 -4.99 -11.10 11.50
N TYR A 273 -4.27 -10.64 12.54
CA TYR A 273 -4.81 -10.50 13.89
C TYR A 273 -6.01 -9.56 13.97
N LEU A 274 -5.88 -8.31 13.50
CA LEU A 274 -7.00 -7.36 13.51
C LEU A 274 -8.18 -7.81 12.63
N PRO A 275 -7.96 -8.28 11.38
CA PRO A 275 -9.04 -8.81 10.57
C PRO A 275 -9.80 -9.97 11.22
N SER A 276 -9.12 -10.87 11.92
CA SER A 276 -9.75 -12.03 12.59
C SER A 276 -10.69 -11.65 13.74
N ARG A 277 -10.58 -10.41 14.25
CA ARG A 277 -11.40 -9.88 15.34
C ARG A 277 -12.60 -9.06 14.86
N MET A 278 -12.73 -8.84 13.55
CA MET A 278 -13.91 -8.22 13.00
C MET A 278 -15.08 -9.20 13.07
N MET A 279 -16.22 -8.75 13.61
CA MET A 279 -17.48 -9.46 13.41
C MET A 279 -17.89 -9.29 11.94
N GLY A 280 -17.83 -10.39 11.17
CA GLY A 280 -18.12 -10.41 9.74
C GLY A 280 -17.63 -11.68 9.07
#